data_AF-A0A7W0SYJ5-F1
#
_entry.id   AF-A0A7W0SYJ5-F1
#
_cell.length_a   1.000
_cell.length_b   1.000
_cell.length_c   1.000
_cell.angle_alpha   90.00
_cell.angle_beta   90.00
_cell.angle_gamma   90.00
#
_symmetry.space_group_name_H-M   'P 1'
#
loop_
_entity.id
_entity.type
_entity.pdbx_description
1 polymer ?
#
loop_
_entity_poly.entity_id
_entity_poly.type
_entity_poly.pdbx_seq_one_letter_code
_entity_poly.pdbx_strand_id
1 'polypeptide(L)'
;LERLHRAPRGRNGELEQEARRTIVLRLVVGLRPLVEGIAQLDSEIAHAVRTYPDGALFLSLFRDPKTTLTAAELVAEIGDSRARYPRSAALEADAGMCAVAIESGKHRSASFRRACDHRLRDAVATLADSSRHHHPWADDVYRRARARGCDHPHAIRILGRAWLRVIWRMWQDHVPYDPGRHGGLQRLLAQGG
;
A
#
# COMPACT_ATOMS: atom_id res chain seq x y z
N LEU A 1 22.47 1.61 21.98
CA LEU A 1 22.89 2.81 22.73
C LEU A 1 24.40 3.04 22.69
N GLU A 2 25.25 2.01 22.87
CA GLU A 2 26.72 2.16 22.82
C GLU A 2 27.28 2.83 21.56
N ARG A 3 26.69 2.59 20.38
CA ARG A 3 27.12 3.23 19.12
C ARG A 3 26.89 4.76 19.09
N LEU A 4 25.86 5.24 19.78
CA LEU A 4 25.59 6.69 19.95
C LEU A 4 26.54 7.31 20.99
N HIS A 5 26.95 6.55 22.01
CA HIS A 5 27.85 7.00 23.06
C HIS A 5 29.34 7.01 22.62
N ARG A 6 29.70 6.30 21.53
CA ARG A 6 31.02 6.33 20.88
C ARG A 6 31.14 7.36 19.74
N ALA A 7 30.17 8.26 19.59
CA ALA A 7 30.27 9.30 18.56
C ALA A 7 31.55 10.14 18.77
N PRO A 8 32.34 10.38 17.72
CA PRO A 8 33.57 11.17 17.84
C PRO A 8 33.27 12.55 18.42
N ARG A 9 34.13 13.02 19.34
CA ARG A 9 34.00 14.36 19.93
C ARG A 9 34.01 15.40 18.82
N GLY A 10 32.99 16.26 18.81
CA GLY A 10 32.92 17.38 17.87
C GLY A 10 34.12 18.31 18.05
N ARG A 11 34.70 18.78 16.94
CA ARG A 11 35.82 19.74 16.95
C ARG A 11 35.37 21.19 17.20
N ASN A 12 34.09 21.40 17.47
CA ASN A 12 33.49 22.72 17.63
C ASN A 12 33.89 23.31 18.97
N GLY A 13 34.08 24.64 19.03
CA GLY A 13 34.28 25.35 20.30
C GLY A 13 33.04 25.29 21.20
N GLU A 14 33.22 25.54 22.50
CA GLU A 14 32.15 25.40 23.51
C GLU A 14 30.90 26.23 23.19
N LEU A 15 31.08 27.48 22.73
CA LEU A 15 29.98 28.37 22.35
C LEU A 15 29.18 27.84 21.16
N GLU A 16 29.86 27.26 20.16
CA GLU A 16 29.21 26.67 18.99
C GLU A 16 28.44 25.40 19.38
N GLN A 17 28.98 24.59 20.29
CA GLN A 17 28.29 23.42 20.83
C GLN A 17 27.02 23.81 21.58
N GLU A 18 27.08 24.82 22.44
CA GLU A 18 25.91 25.27 23.21
C GLU A 18 24.82 25.89 22.33
N ALA A 19 25.21 26.67 21.31
CA ALA A 19 24.28 27.22 20.33
C ALA A 19 23.56 26.10 19.55
N ARG A 20 24.31 25.11 19.04
CA ARG A 20 23.73 23.95 18.35
C ARG A 20 22.84 23.11 19.26
N ARG A 21 23.27 22.87 20.50
CA ARG A 21 22.45 22.18 21.51
C ARG A 21 21.13 22.89 21.72
N THR A 22 21.15 24.20 21.89
CA THR A 22 19.94 25.02 22.06
C THR A 22 19.01 24.89 20.86
N ILE A 23 19.53 25.00 19.63
CA ILE A 23 18.74 24.85 18.40
C ILE A 23 18.07 23.47 18.34
N VAL A 24 18.84 22.40 18.55
CA VAL A 24 18.31 21.03 18.53
C VAL A 24 17.23 20.85 19.60
N LEU A 25 17.47 21.32 20.83
CA LEU A 25 16.46 21.23 21.90
C LEU A 25 15.18 21.98 21.55
N ARG A 26 15.28 23.17 20.92
CA ARG A 26 14.09 23.92 20.46
C ARG A 26 13.35 23.18 19.35
N LEU A 27 14.05 22.57 18.40
CA LEU A 27 13.43 21.72 17.37
C LEU A 27 12.74 20.51 17.97
N VAL A 28 13.37 19.83 18.94
CA VAL A 28 12.76 18.68 19.65
C VAL A 28 11.48 19.11 20.38
N VAL A 29 11.49 20.28 21.02
CA VAL A 29 10.29 20.84 21.67
C VAL A 29 9.16 21.04 20.66
N GLY A 30 9.46 21.51 19.44
CA GLY A 30 8.47 21.68 18.37
C GLY A 30 8.00 20.37 17.73
N LEU A 31 8.88 19.39 17.54
CA LEU A 31 8.55 18.13 16.88
C LEU A 31 7.77 17.16 17.76
N ARG A 32 8.01 17.16 19.07
CA ARG A 32 7.34 16.24 20.01
C ARG A 32 5.80 16.28 19.94
N PRO A 33 5.13 17.45 20.02
CA PRO A 33 3.67 17.49 19.90
C PRO A 33 3.16 17.06 18.52
N LEU A 34 3.94 17.23 17.45
CA LEU A 34 3.58 16.74 16.12
C LEU A 34 3.61 15.21 16.06
N VAL A 35 4.63 14.58 16.65
CA VAL A 35 4.74 13.12 16.74
C VAL A 35 3.60 12.55 17.60
N GLU A 36 3.29 13.19 18.73
CA GLU A 36 2.15 12.82 19.58
C GLU A 36 0.82 12.95 18.82
N GLY A 37 0.63 14.04 18.07
CA GLY A 37 -0.56 14.25 17.24
C GLY A 37 -0.70 13.21 16.12
N ILE A 38 0.39 12.80 15.46
CA ILE A 38 0.37 11.73 14.46
C ILE A 38 -0.07 10.41 15.10
N ALA A 39 0.48 10.05 16.26
CA ALA A 39 0.11 8.82 16.96
C ALA A 39 -1.36 8.81 17.40
N GLN A 40 -1.89 9.98 17.79
CA GLN A 40 -3.31 10.16 18.07
C GLN A 40 -4.16 9.92 16.82
N LEU A 41 -3.83 10.57 15.70
CA LEU A 41 -4.53 10.39 14.42
C LEU A 41 -4.49 8.95 13.92
N ASP A 42 -3.34 8.26 14.04
CA ASP A 42 -3.22 6.85 13.69
C ASP A 42 -4.18 5.98 14.51
N SER A 43 -4.34 6.30 15.79
CA SER A 43 -5.26 5.59 16.70
C SER A 43 -6.73 5.86 16.35
N GLU A 44 -7.06 7.10 16.00
CA GLU A 44 -8.40 7.51 15.56
C GLU A 44 -8.78 6.84 14.23
N ILE A 45 -7.88 6.84 13.25
CA ILE A 45 -8.06 6.15 11.96
C ILE A 45 -8.26 4.65 12.20
N ALA A 46 -7.43 4.05 13.06
CA ALA A 46 -7.54 2.65 13.41
C ALA A 46 -8.90 2.32 14.04
N HIS A 47 -9.44 3.19 14.89
CA HIS A 47 -10.78 3.04 15.43
C HIS A 47 -11.84 3.17 14.33
N ALA A 48 -11.78 4.24 13.54
CA ALA A 48 -12.74 4.54 12.48
C ALA A 48 -12.88 3.40 11.47
N VAL A 49 -11.76 2.84 10.99
CA VAL A 49 -11.81 1.72 10.04
C VAL A 49 -12.39 0.47 10.68
N ARG A 50 -12.18 0.20 11.98
CA ARG A 50 -12.77 -0.96 12.65
C ARG A 50 -14.27 -0.83 12.87
N THR A 51 -14.77 0.40 13.05
CA THR A 51 -16.20 0.66 13.25
C THR A 51 -16.95 0.84 11.93
N TYR A 52 -16.25 1.09 10.84
CA TYR A 52 -16.86 1.31 9.52
C TYR A 52 -17.47 0.00 8.98
N PRO A 53 -18.69 0.03 8.39
CA PRO A 53 -19.38 -1.19 7.92
C PRO A 53 -18.55 -2.09 7.00
N ASP A 54 -17.81 -1.51 6.05
CA ASP A 54 -16.95 -2.30 5.14
C ASP A 54 -15.50 -2.42 5.63
N GLY A 55 -15.18 -1.89 6.81
CA GLY A 55 -13.81 -1.88 7.33
C GLY A 55 -13.23 -3.28 7.49
N ALA A 56 -14.03 -4.23 7.95
CA ALA A 56 -13.65 -5.63 8.07
C ALA A 56 -13.28 -6.27 6.71
N LEU A 57 -13.87 -5.80 5.61
CA LEU A 57 -13.51 -6.25 4.27
C LEU A 57 -12.04 -5.88 4.00
N PHE A 58 -11.67 -4.61 4.12
CA PHE A 58 -10.32 -4.18 3.78
C PHE A 58 -9.26 -4.64 4.79
N LEU A 59 -9.60 -4.72 6.08
CA LEU A 59 -8.70 -5.25 7.11
C LEU A 59 -8.31 -6.72 6.84
N SER A 60 -9.23 -7.53 6.31
CA SER A 60 -8.98 -8.95 6.02
C SER A 60 -7.92 -9.22 4.94
N LEU A 61 -7.50 -8.19 4.19
CA LEU A 61 -6.44 -8.30 3.17
C LEU A 61 -5.04 -8.42 3.80
N PHE A 62 -4.89 -7.98 5.04
CA PHE A 62 -3.58 -7.86 5.69
C PHE A 62 -3.34 -9.01 6.67
N ARG A 63 -2.10 -9.49 6.71
CA ARG A 63 -1.69 -10.56 7.63
C ARG A 63 -1.67 -10.07 9.08
N ASP A 64 -1.19 -8.85 9.32
CA ASP A 64 -1.16 -8.26 10.65
C ASP A 64 -2.46 -7.47 10.89
N PRO A 65 -3.27 -7.81 11.91
CA PRO A 65 -4.49 -7.08 12.23
C PRO A 65 -4.25 -5.62 12.64
N LYS A 66 -3.00 -5.22 12.92
CA LYS A 66 -2.61 -3.83 13.21
C LYS A 66 -2.41 -2.99 11.96
N THR A 67 -2.42 -3.57 10.74
CA THR A 67 -2.32 -2.81 9.49
C THR A 67 -3.65 -2.10 9.20
N THR A 68 -3.87 -0.96 9.87
CA THR A 68 -5.12 -0.19 9.76
C THR A 68 -5.04 0.97 8.80
N LEU A 69 -3.88 1.63 8.66
CA LEU A 69 -3.73 2.83 7.81
C LEU A 69 -3.98 2.52 6.33
N THR A 70 -3.30 1.51 5.78
CA THR A 70 -3.49 1.11 4.38
C THR A 70 -4.91 0.58 4.13
N ALA A 71 -5.49 -0.15 5.09
CA ALA A 71 -6.89 -0.59 4.99
C ALA A 71 -7.87 0.60 4.98
N ALA A 72 -7.63 1.59 5.84
CA ALA A 72 -8.42 2.82 5.93
C ALA A 72 -8.33 3.64 4.64
N GLU A 73 -7.13 3.75 4.05
CA GLU A 73 -6.95 4.47 2.78
C GLU A 73 -7.63 3.73 1.63
N LEU A 74 -7.52 2.40 1.55
CA LEU A 74 -8.25 1.61 0.54
C LEU A 74 -9.76 1.84 0.62
N VAL A 75 -10.35 1.77 1.82
CA VAL A 75 -11.80 1.97 1.97
C VAL A 75 -12.22 3.41 1.69
N ALA A 76 -11.41 4.39 2.11
CA ALA A 76 -11.69 5.80 1.87
C ALA A 76 -11.67 6.15 0.38
N GLU A 77 -10.66 5.67 -0.35
CA GLU A 77 -10.51 6.01 -1.77
C GLU A 77 -11.44 5.20 -2.69
N ILE A 78 -11.76 3.94 -2.35
CA ILE A 78 -12.75 3.14 -3.09
C ILE A 78 -14.16 3.67 -2.82
N GLY A 79 -14.46 3.98 -1.56
CA GLY A 79 -15.76 4.44 -1.10
C GLY A 79 -16.79 3.33 -0.90
N ASP A 80 -18.03 3.74 -0.64
CA ASP A 80 -19.17 2.87 -0.36
C ASP A 80 -20.07 2.60 -1.58
N SER A 81 -20.04 3.47 -2.58
CA SER A 81 -20.90 3.34 -3.77
C SER A 81 -20.37 2.27 -4.74
N ARG A 82 -20.95 1.06 -4.66
CA ARG A 82 -20.64 -0.08 -5.56
C ARG A 82 -20.79 0.27 -7.04
N ALA A 83 -21.74 1.15 -7.36
CA ALA A 83 -22.01 1.63 -8.71
C ALA A 83 -20.87 2.46 -9.31
N ARG A 84 -19.97 3.04 -8.48
CA ARG A 84 -18.77 3.76 -8.93
C ARG A 84 -17.87 2.88 -9.79
N TYR A 85 -17.77 1.59 -9.46
CA TYR A 85 -16.96 0.62 -10.20
C TYR A 85 -17.83 -0.55 -10.68
N PRO A 86 -18.54 -0.41 -11.83
CA PRO A 86 -19.42 -1.46 -12.34
C PRO A 86 -18.67 -2.73 -12.78
N ARG A 87 -17.35 -2.62 -13.00
CA ARG A 87 -16.45 -3.74 -13.34
C ARG A 87 -15.11 -3.54 -12.64
N SER A 88 -14.41 -4.62 -12.32
CA SER A 88 -13.05 -4.55 -11.74
C SER A 88 -12.10 -3.68 -12.57
N ALA A 89 -12.24 -3.71 -13.90
CA ALA A 89 -11.42 -2.92 -14.81
C ALA A 89 -11.53 -1.41 -14.57
N ALA A 90 -12.68 -0.90 -14.10
CA ALA A 90 -12.84 0.51 -13.75
C ALA A 90 -12.00 0.85 -12.51
N LEU A 91 -12.03 0.00 -11.49
CA LEU A 91 -11.21 0.14 -10.28
C LEU A 91 -9.71 -0.01 -10.60
N GLU A 92 -9.34 -0.98 -11.44
CA GLU A 92 -7.95 -1.17 -11.93
C GLU A 92 -7.41 0.07 -12.65
N ALA A 93 -8.28 0.79 -13.38
CA ALA A 93 -7.95 2.03 -14.05
C ALA A 93 -7.84 3.21 -13.08
N ASP A 94 -8.80 3.36 -12.17
CA ASP A 94 -8.80 4.44 -11.18
C ASP A 94 -7.60 4.36 -10.23
N ALA A 95 -7.21 3.14 -9.84
CA ALA A 95 -5.99 2.89 -9.05
C ALA A 95 -4.68 2.99 -9.86
N GLY A 96 -4.73 3.26 -11.17
CA GLY A 96 -3.53 3.36 -12.00
C GLY A 96 -2.74 2.07 -12.20
N MET A 97 -3.35 0.92 -11.92
CA MET A 97 -2.69 -0.40 -11.98
C MET A 97 -2.75 -1.04 -13.38
N CYS A 98 -3.69 -0.61 -14.23
CA CYS A 98 -3.73 -1.01 -15.63
C CYS A 98 -2.99 -0.02 -16.55
N ALA A 99 -2.46 -0.53 -17.67
CA ALA A 99 -1.87 0.29 -18.71
C ALA A 99 -2.96 0.99 -19.55
N VAL A 100 -2.59 2.08 -20.23
CA VAL A 100 -3.40 2.72 -21.27
C VAL A 100 -2.96 2.17 -22.62
N ALA A 101 -3.90 1.63 -23.39
CA ALA A 101 -3.67 1.29 -24.78
C ALA A 101 -3.66 2.59 -25.61
N ILE A 102 -2.57 2.83 -26.33
CA ILE A 102 -2.42 3.94 -27.27
C ILE A 102 -2.36 3.34 -28.66
N GLU A 103 -3.41 3.57 -29.44
CA GLU A 103 -3.52 3.08 -30.81
C GLU A 103 -3.74 4.24 -31.77
N SER A 104 -2.98 4.25 -32.87
CA SER A 104 -3.19 5.17 -33.99
C SER A 104 -2.91 4.41 -35.28
N GLY A 105 -3.97 3.96 -35.97
CA GLY A 105 -3.94 3.29 -37.28
C GLY A 105 -2.92 2.14 -37.43
N LYS A 106 -1.65 2.51 -37.60
CA LYS A 106 -0.49 1.61 -37.79
C LYS A 106 0.31 1.32 -36.51
N HIS A 107 0.08 2.06 -35.43
CA HIS A 107 0.84 1.98 -34.19
C HIS A 107 -0.05 1.52 -33.04
N ARG A 108 0.42 0.52 -32.28
CA ARG A 108 -0.19 0.07 -31.03
C ARG A 108 0.87 -0.02 -29.96
N SER A 109 0.65 0.63 -28.83
CA SER A 109 1.55 0.57 -27.68
C SER A 109 0.76 0.62 -26.38
N ALA A 110 1.37 0.13 -25.30
CA ALA A 110 0.83 0.26 -23.95
C ALA A 110 1.69 1.26 -23.16
N SER A 111 1.06 2.25 -22.54
CA SER A 111 1.73 3.26 -21.73
C SER A 111 1.25 3.23 -20.29
N PHE A 112 2.06 3.78 -19.39
CA PHE A 112 1.71 3.91 -17.98
C PHE A 112 0.57 4.92 -17.79
N ARG A 113 -0.47 4.52 -17.06
CA ARG A 113 -1.60 5.39 -16.73
C ARG A 113 -1.19 6.40 -15.66
N ARG A 114 -1.07 7.67 -16.06
CA ARG A 114 -0.79 8.79 -15.13
C ARG A 114 -2.05 9.43 -14.54
N ALA A 115 -3.11 9.55 -15.33
CA ALA A 115 -4.42 10.04 -14.91
C ALA A 115 -5.16 8.93 -14.14
N CYS A 116 -5.07 8.99 -12.81
CA CYS A 116 -5.69 8.06 -11.87
C CYS A 116 -5.69 8.71 -10.48
N ASP A 117 -6.33 8.06 -9.51
CA ASP A 117 -6.20 8.39 -8.09
C ASP A 117 -4.83 7.93 -7.55
N HIS A 118 -4.01 8.89 -7.10
CA HIS A 118 -2.64 8.60 -6.63
C HIS A 118 -2.62 7.98 -5.25
N ARG A 119 -3.57 8.32 -4.38
CA ARG A 119 -3.67 7.76 -3.02
C ARG A 119 -4.09 6.30 -3.09
N LEU A 120 -5.10 6.00 -3.92
CA LEU A 120 -5.50 4.63 -4.18
C LEU A 120 -4.36 3.83 -4.82
N ARG A 121 -3.61 4.42 -5.77
CA ARG A 121 -2.44 3.76 -6.35
C ARG A 121 -1.41 3.39 -5.27
N ASP A 122 -1.08 4.31 -4.39
CA ASP A 122 -0.06 4.12 -3.36
C ASP A 122 -0.50 3.09 -2.31
N ALA A 123 -1.78 3.11 -1.90
CA ALA A 123 -2.35 2.11 -0.99
C ALA A 123 -2.34 0.70 -1.60
N VAL A 124 -2.72 0.55 -2.88
CA VAL A 124 -2.69 -0.75 -3.58
C VAL A 124 -1.25 -1.21 -3.81
N ALA A 125 -0.33 -0.29 -4.11
CA ALA A 125 1.09 -0.62 -4.25
C ALA A 125 1.68 -1.11 -2.92
N THR A 126 1.30 -0.49 -1.80
CA THR A 126 1.70 -0.90 -0.44
C THR A 126 1.16 -2.30 -0.10
N LEU A 127 -0.11 -2.59 -0.43
CA LEU A 127 -0.67 -3.94 -0.29
C LEU A 127 0.08 -4.96 -1.15
N ALA A 128 0.36 -4.63 -2.42
CA ALA A 128 1.08 -5.53 -3.32
C ALA A 128 2.52 -5.80 -2.85
N ASP A 129 3.24 -4.76 -2.43
CA ASP A 129 4.62 -4.92 -1.95
C ASP A 129 4.69 -5.70 -0.63
N SER A 130 3.83 -5.40 0.33
CA SER A 130 3.79 -6.15 1.60
C SER A 130 3.37 -7.62 1.40
N SER A 131 2.33 -7.87 0.61
CA SER A 131 1.78 -9.23 0.41
C SER A 131 2.75 -10.18 -0.28
N ARG A 132 3.61 -9.70 -1.18
CA ARG A 132 4.58 -10.57 -1.89
C ARG A 132 5.59 -11.23 -0.95
N HIS A 133 5.76 -10.72 0.28
CA HIS A 133 6.68 -11.29 1.26
C HIS A 133 6.13 -12.48 2.04
N HIS A 134 4.81 -12.68 2.06
CA HIS A 134 4.19 -13.72 2.90
C HIS A 134 3.05 -14.49 2.23
N HIS A 135 2.49 -14.00 1.12
CA HIS A 135 1.38 -14.63 0.43
C HIS A 135 1.88 -15.39 -0.81
N PRO A 136 1.79 -16.73 -0.86
CA PRO A 136 2.42 -17.53 -1.92
C PRO A 136 2.01 -17.13 -3.33
N TRP A 137 0.72 -16.87 -3.56
CA TRP A 137 0.23 -16.40 -4.86
C TRP A 137 0.72 -14.99 -5.22
N ALA A 138 0.92 -14.12 -4.24
CA ALA A 138 1.39 -12.77 -4.51
C ALA A 138 2.88 -12.79 -4.90
N ASP A 139 3.68 -13.59 -4.18
CA ASP A 139 5.08 -13.84 -4.51
C ASP A 139 5.22 -14.43 -5.91
N ASP A 140 4.45 -15.47 -6.25
CA ASP A 140 4.46 -16.12 -7.56
C ASP A 140 4.11 -15.14 -8.70
N VAL A 141 3.03 -14.35 -8.56
CA VAL A 141 2.67 -13.31 -9.54
C VAL A 141 3.79 -12.28 -9.71
N TYR A 142 4.38 -11.82 -8.60
CA TYR A 142 5.49 -10.86 -8.62
C TYR A 142 6.74 -11.44 -9.29
N ARG A 143 7.16 -12.64 -8.89
CA ARG A 143 8.34 -13.33 -9.44
C ARG A 143 8.18 -13.62 -10.92
N ARG A 144 7.02 -14.10 -11.38
CA ARG A 144 6.75 -14.28 -12.81
C ARG A 144 6.86 -12.96 -13.58
N ALA A 145 6.37 -11.86 -13.02
CA ALA A 145 6.52 -10.55 -13.65
C ALA A 145 8.00 -10.14 -13.77
N ARG A 146 8.78 -10.31 -12.70
CA ARG A 146 10.23 -10.03 -12.70
C ARG A 146 11.00 -10.92 -13.68
N ALA A 147 10.66 -12.21 -13.76
CA ALA A 147 11.27 -13.17 -14.68
C ALA A 147 11.03 -12.81 -16.17
N ARG A 148 9.91 -12.15 -16.48
CA ARG A 148 9.65 -11.60 -17.83
C ARG A 148 10.42 -10.30 -18.13
N GLY A 149 11.26 -9.81 -17.22
CA GLY A 149 12.03 -8.58 -17.38
C GLY A 149 11.33 -7.30 -16.95
N CYS A 150 10.13 -7.36 -16.35
CA CYS A 150 9.48 -6.17 -15.79
C CYS A 150 10.30 -5.63 -14.62
N ASP A 151 10.53 -4.31 -14.53
CA ASP A 151 11.14 -3.65 -13.37
C ASP A 151 10.30 -3.83 -12.08
N HIS A 152 10.82 -3.42 -10.92
CA HIS A 152 10.09 -3.57 -9.65
C HIS A 152 8.75 -2.81 -9.65
N PRO A 153 8.67 -1.51 -9.98
CA PRO A 153 7.41 -0.79 -10.04
C PRO A 153 6.39 -1.41 -11.00
N HIS A 154 6.83 -1.94 -12.15
CA HIS A 154 5.96 -2.63 -13.09
C HIS A 154 5.46 -3.97 -12.53
N ALA A 155 6.32 -4.76 -11.90
CA ALA A 155 5.90 -6.00 -11.24
C ALA A 155 4.89 -5.75 -10.10
N ILE A 156 5.10 -4.68 -9.30
CA ILE A 156 4.15 -4.25 -8.27
C ILE A 156 2.80 -3.88 -8.88
N ARG A 157 2.76 -3.14 -10.00
CA ARG A 157 1.50 -2.80 -10.68
C ARG A 157 0.78 -4.04 -11.24
N ILE A 158 1.52 -5.02 -11.75
CA ILE A 158 0.94 -6.29 -12.22
C ILE A 158 0.26 -7.02 -11.05
N LEU A 159 0.93 -7.10 -9.89
CA LEU A 159 0.38 -7.70 -8.69
C LEU A 159 -0.80 -6.89 -8.11
N GLY A 160 -0.66 -5.57 -8.01
CA GLY A 160 -1.71 -4.65 -7.56
C GLY A 160 -2.96 -4.76 -8.43
N ARG A 161 -2.81 -4.82 -9.75
CA ARG A 161 -3.91 -5.08 -10.69
C ARG A 161 -4.61 -6.42 -10.42
N ALA A 162 -3.86 -7.45 -10.04
CA ALA A 162 -4.42 -8.75 -9.69
C ALA A 162 -5.19 -8.69 -8.36
N TRP A 163 -4.63 -8.04 -7.34
CA TRP A 163 -5.30 -7.79 -6.06
C TRP A 163 -6.60 -7.01 -6.22
N LEU A 164 -6.63 -5.99 -7.08
CA LEU A 164 -7.84 -5.19 -7.32
C LEU A 164 -9.03 -6.00 -7.84
N ARG A 165 -8.81 -7.14 -8.51
CA ARG A 165 -9.90 -8.05 -8.91
C ARG A 165 -10.48 -8.78 -7.72
N VAL A 166 -9.62 -9.21 -6.80
CA VAL A 166 -10.03 -9.83 -5.53
C VAL A 166 -10.77 -8.80 -4.68
N ILE A 167 -10.20 -7.60 -4.52
CA ILE A 167 -10.80 -6.48 -3.78
C ILE A 167 -12.15 -6.08 -4.37
N TRP A 168 -12.24 -5.96 -5.69
CA TRP A 168 -13.51 -5.63 -6.33
C TRP A 168 -14.56 -6.70 -6.03
N ARG A 169 -14.23 -7.99 -6.15
CA ARG A 169 -15.21 -9.05 -5.91
C ARG A 169 -15.65 -9.12 -4.45
N MET A 170 -14.71 -9.03 -3.51
CA MET A 170 -15.00 -9.08 -2.08
C MET A 170 -15.85 -7.89 -1.62
N TRP A 171 -15.61 -6.69 -2.17
CA TRP A 171 -16.35 -5.47 -1.87
C TRP A 171 -17.78 -5.47 -2.43
N GLN A 172 -17.95 -6.01 -3.64
CA GLN A 172 -19.28 -6.18 -4.25
C GLN A 172 -20.14 -7.20 -3.48
N ASP A 173 -19.52 -8.28 -3.00
CA ASP A 173 -20.24 -9.35 -2.31
C ASP A 173 -20.41 -9.10 -0.80
N HIS A 174 -19.78 -8.06 -0.25
CA HIS A 174 -19.69 -7.83 1.20
C HIS A 174 -19.11 -9.03 1.97
N VAL A 175 -18.14 -9.73 1.38
CA VAL A 175 -17.48 -10.86 2.01
C VAL A 175 -16.02 -10.51 2.27
N PRO A 176 -15.50 -10.64 3.50
CA PRO A 176 -14.07 -10.52 3.77
C PRO A 176 -13.22 -11.46 2.92
N TYR A 177 -11.95 -11.10 2.72
CA TYR A 177 -10.98 -11.91 2.02
C TYR A 177 -10.76 -13.23 2.75
N ASP A 178 -10.93 -14.32 1.99
CA ASP A 178 -10.69 -15.68 2.44
C ASP A 178 -9.74 -16.37 1.46
N PRO A 179 -8.53 -16.79 1.90
CA PRO A 179 -7.61 -17.56 1.08
C PRO A 179 -8.22 -18.83 0.47
N GLY A 180 -9.17 -19.48 1.16
CA GLY A 180 -9.87 -20.68 0.69
C GLY A 180 -10.74 -20.42 -0.55
N ARG A 181 -11.27 -19.20 -0.68
CA ARG A 181 -12.10 -18.78 -1.83
C ARG A 181 -11.29 -18.12 -2.95
N HIS A 182 -10.01 -17.87 -2.71
CA HIS A 182 -9.14 -17.24 -3.70
C HIS A 182 -8.68 -18.25 -4.76
N GLY A 183 -9.44 -18.37 -5.86
CA GLY A 183 -9.14 -19.35 -6.93
C GLY A 183 -7.76 -19.22 -7.59
N GLY A 184 -7.14 -18.03 -7.58
CA GLY A 184 -5.74 -17.85 -7.99
C GLY A 184 -4.76 -18.56 -7.07
N LEU A 185 -4.94 -18.41 -5.76
CA LEU A 185 -4.16 -19.12 -4.75
C LEU A 185 -4.42 -20.63 -4.78
N GLN A 186 -5.68 -21.06 -4.83
CA GLN A 186 -6.03 -22.48 -4.84
C GLN A 186 -5.42 -23.23 -6.02
N ARG A 187 -5.40 -22.63 -7.21
CA ARG A 187 -4.74 -23.22 -8.39
C ARG A 187 -3.22 -23.32 -8.21
N LEU A 188 -2.58 -22.32 -7.60
CA LEU A 188 -1.15 -22.37 -7.34
C LEU A 188 -0.81 -23.50 -6.35
N LEU A 189 -1.59 -23.62 -5.27
CA LEU A 189 -1.38 -24.66 -4.26
C LEU A 189 -1.59 -26.07 -4.86
N ALA A 190 -2.57 -26.25 -5.75
CA ALA A 190 -2.81 -27.52 -6.43
C ALA A 190 -1.70 -27.92 -7.44
N GLN A 191 -0.90 -26.96 -7.91
CA GLN A 191 0.21 -27.21 -8.84
C GLN A 191 1.55 -27.45 -8.13
N GLY A 192 1.68 -26.99 -6.88
CA GLY A 192 2.88 -27.13 -6.06
C GLY A 192 2.79 -28.20 -4.97
N GLY A 193 1.68 -28.94 -4.91
CA GLY A 193 1.47 -30.09 -4.03
C GLY A 193 1.73 -31.43 -4.72
#